data_AF-A0A3D5RWM4-F1
#
_entry.id   AF-A0A3D5RWM4-F1
#
_cell.length_a   1.000
_cell.length_b   1.000
_cell.length_c   1.000
_cell.angle_alpha   90.00
_cell.angle_beta   90.00
_cell.angle_gamma   90.00
#
_symmetry.space_group_name_H-M   'P 1'
#
loop_
_entity.id
_entity.type
_entity.pdbx_description
1 polymer ?
#
loop_
_entity_poly.entity_id
_entity_poly.type
_entity_poly.pdbx_seq_one_letter_code
_entity_poly.pdbx_strand_id
1 'polypeptide(L)'
;MITVNETTYTAMWQEMPRYPHYRIQTNDAAVARKLARRKAATLVGFSLNVVLWIYRLQYSSPRVAVKSLRRLSGTSHRKVEKDTLTGGFISYTRNKLNFR
;
A
#
# COMPACT_ATOMS: atom_id res chain seq x y z
N MET A 1 13.98 -0.67 -26.68
CA MET A 1 12.72 -0.72 -25.90
C MET A 1 13.13 -0.91 -24.44
N ILE A 2 13.09 0.13 -23.62
CA ILE A 2 13.54 0.05 -22.22
C ILE A 2 12.40 -0.56 -21.43
N THR A 3 12.52 -1.83 -21.06
CA THR A 3 11.58 -2.48 -20.15
C THR A 3 11.84 -1.95 -18.75
N VAL A 4 11.09 -0.94 -18.34
CA VAL A 4 11.13 -0.48 -16.95
C VAL A 4 10.53 -1.62 -16.11
N ASN A 5 11.35 -2.25 -15.28
CA ASN A 5 10.89 -3.15 -14.23
C ASN A 5 10.07 -2.31 -13.24
N GLU A 6 8.81 -2.03 -13.54
CA GLU A 6 7.94 -1.24 -12.67
C GLU A 6 7.73 -1.99 -11.36
N THR A 7 8.51 -1.62 -10.35
CA THR A 7 8.35 -2.16 -9.01
C THR A 7 7.09 -1.53 -8.43
N THR A 8 6.02 -2.30 -8.30
CA THR A 8 4.85 -1.82 -7.56
C THR A 8 5.13 -1.90 -6.07
N TYR A 9 4.63 -0.94 -5.32
CA TYR A 9 4.77 -0.87 -3.88
C TYR A 9 3.46 -0.42 -3.25
N THR A 10 3.28 -0.85 -2.01
CA THR A 10 2.22 -0.38 -1.13
C THR A 10 2.85 -0.06 0.22
N ALA A 11 2.80 1.21 0.61
CA ALA A 11 3.26 1.70 1.90
C ALA A 11 2.08 2.07 2.79
N MET A 12 2.29 1.98 4.10
CA MET A 12 1.32 2.32 5.13
C MET A 12 2.00 3.02 6.29
N TRP A 13 1.43 4.09 6.81
CA TRP A 13 1.90 4.75 8.02
C TRP A 13 0.73 5.24 8.86
N GLN A 14 0.99 5.44 10.15
CA GLN A 14 0.04 6.06 11.07
C GLN A 14 0.15 7.59 10.92
N GLU A 15 -0.98 8.29 10.81
CA GLU A 15 -0.97 9.75 10.66
C GLU A 15 -0.43 10.45 11.91
N MET A 16 -0.83 9.96 13.09
CA MET A 16 -0.43 10.50 14.38
C MET A 16 -0.28 9.37 15.40
N PRO A 17 0.74 9.40 16.28
CA PRO A 17 0.89 8.41 17.33
C PRO A 17 -0.37 8.29 18.20
N ARG A 18 -0.76 7.06 18.54
CA ARG A 18 -1.94 6.73 19.38
C ARG A 18 -3.32 7.06 18.78
N TYR A 19 -3.39 7.60 17.56
CA TYR A 19 -4.66 7.77 16.85
C TYR A 19 -4.91 6.62 15.86
N PRO A 20 -6.16 6.17 15.66
CA PRO A 20 -6.44 4.99 14.84
C PRO A 20 -6.29 5.23 13.33
N HIS A 21 -5.89 6.43 12.89
CA HIS A 21 -5.85 6.81 11.48
C HIS A 21 -4.54 6.39 10.81
N TYR A 22 -4.67 5.64 9.71
CA TYR A 22 -3.57 5.20 8.87
C TYR A 22 -3.80 5.63 7.44
N ARG A 23 -2.69 5.94 6.75
CA ARG A 23 -2.65 6.12 5.30
C ARG A 23 -2.09 4.89 4.65
N ILE A 24 -2.62 4.55 3.48
CA ILE A 24 -2.07 3.57 2.56
C ILE A 24 -1.80 4.28 1.25
N GLN A 25 -0.55 4.25 0.81
CA GLN A 25 -0.10 4.75 -0.48
C GLN A 25 0.26 3.58 -1.38
N THR A 26 -0.20 3.59 -2.63
CA THR A 26 0.08 2.51 -3.58
C THR A 26 0.17 3.02 -5.01
N ASN A 27 1.05 2.42 -5.80
CA ASN A 27 1.05 2.51 -7.26
C ASN A 27 0.49 1.23 -7.92
N ASP A 28 0.02 0.25 -7.13
CA ASP A 28 -0.62 -0.97 -7.64
C ASP A 28 -2.12 -0.74 -7.85
N ALA A 29 -2.55 -0.74 -9.12
CA ALA A 29 -3.96 -0.57 -9.50
C ALA A 29 -4.88 -1.68 -8.94
N ALA A 30 -4.38 -2.90 -8.68
CA ALA A 30 -5.16 -3.95 -8.04
C ALA A 30 -5.41 -3.65 -6.56
N VAL A 31 -4.41 -3.13 -5.85
CA VAL A 31 -4.56 -2.66 -4.46
C VAL A 31 -5.48 -1.45 -4.39
N ALA A 32 -5.31 -0.47 -5.28
CA ALA A 32 -6.18 0.70 -5.36
C ALA A 32 -7.64 0.31 -5.59
N ARG A 33 -7.93 -0.59 -6.54
CA ARG A 33 -9.30 -1.11 -6.76
C ARG A 33 -9.86 -1.86 -5.56
N LYS A 34 -9.04 -2.63 -4.83
CA LYS A 34 -9.49 -3.28 -3.57
C LYS A 34 -9.85 -2.24 -2.51
N LEU A 35 -9.07 -1.17 -2.38
CA LEU A 35 -9.32 -0.10 -1.42
C LEU A 35 -10.55 0.72 -1.78
N ALA A 36 -10.72 1.10 -3.05
CA ALA A 36 -11.89 1.85 -3.53
C ALA A 36 -13.24 1.15 -3.23
N ARG A 37 -13.25 -0.19 -3.18
CA ARG A 37 -14.46 -0.98 -2.87
C ARG A 37 -14.77 -1.09 -1.37
N ARG A 38 -13.86 -0.69 -0.48
CA ARG A 38 -14.07 -0.80 0.98
C ARG A 38 -14.77 0.44 1.50
N LYS A 39 -15.96 0.27 2.11
CA LYS A 39 -16.70 1.37 2.78
C LYS A 39 -15.88 2.09 3.86
N ALA A 40 -14.97 1.38 4.51
CA ALA A 40 -14.10 1.93 5.56
C ALA A 40 -12.85 2.66 5.02
N ALA A 41 -12.66 2.73 3.70
CA ALA A 41 -11.55 3.41 3.07
C ALA A 41 -12.01 4.68 2.36
N THR A 42 -11.27 5.76 2.55
CA THR A 42 -11.53 7.05 1.90
C THR A 42 -10.34 7.40 1.03
N LEU A 43 -10.55 7.69 -0.26
CA LEU A 43 -9.50 8.24 -1.11
C LEU A 43 -9.22 9.68 -0.66
N VAL A 44 -7.99 9.97 -0.25
CA VAL A 44 -7.58 11.28 0.29
C VAL A 44 -6.51 11.96 -0.55
N GLY A 45 -6.00 11.29 -1.58
CA GLY A 45 -5.06 11.87 -2.54
C GLY A 45 -4.81 10.93 -3.70
N PHE A 46 -4.53 11.50 -4.86
CA PHE A 46 -4.03 10.78 -6.03
C PHE A 46 -3.16 11.73 -6.84
N SER A 47 -2.29 11.19 -7.68
CA SER A 47 -1.48 12.00 -8.58
C SER A 47 -2.07 11.97 -9.99
N LEU A 48 -1.95 13.10 -10.69
CA LEU A 48 -2.36 13.27 -12.09
C LEU A 48 -1.28 12.79 -13.07
N ASN A 49 -0.01 12.93 -12.68
CA ASN A 49 1.14 12.72 -13.57
C ASN A 49 1.91 11.44 -13.27
N VAL A 50 1.59 10.75 -12.18
CA VAL A 50 2.17 9.45 -11.82
C VAL A 50 1.09 8.54 -11.24
N VAL A 51 1.23 7.24 -11.47
CA VAL A 51 0.34 6.22 -10.91
C VAL A 51 0.53 6.18 -9.39
N LEU A 52 -0.35 6.85 -8.66
CA LEU A 52 -0.29 6.93 -7.20
C LEU A 52 -1.68 7.22 -6.61
N TRP A 53 -2.07 6.43 -5.62
CA TRP A 53 -3.27 6.65 -4.82
C TRP A 53 -2.95 6.59 -3.33
N ILE A 54 -3.59 7.45 -2.56
CA ILE A 54 -3.49 7.54 -1.10
C ILE A 54 -4.88 7.40 -0.50
N TYR A 55 -5.07 6.37 0.32
CA TYR A 55 -6.30 6.09 1.04
C TYR A 55 -6.10 6.27 2.53
N ARG A 56 -7.10 6.81 3.23
CA ARG A 56 -7.18 6.82 4.70
C ARG A 56 -8.09 5.71 5.19
N LEU A 57 -7.66 5.00 6.24
CA LEU A 57 -8.43 3.96 6.93
C LEU A 57 -8.23 4.08 8.44
N GLN A 58 -9.12 3.46 9.20
CA GLN A 58 -8.95 3.31 10.65
C GLN A 58 -8.62 1.87 11.03
N TYR A 59 -7.66 1.70 11.93
CA TYR A 59 -7.33 0.40 12.52
C TYR A 59 -7.23 0.52 14.04
N SER A 60 -7.74 -0.47 14.75
CA SER A 60 -7.73 -0.52 16.22
C SER A 60 -6.33 -0.73 16.80
N SER A 61 -5.38 -1.27 16.02
CA SER A 61 -3.99 -1.43 16.45
C SER A 61 -3.04 -1.55 15.26
N PRO A 62 -1.74 -1.26 15.44
CA PRO A 62 -0.72 -1.49 14.41
C PRO A 62 -0.67 -2.94 13.93
N ARG A 63 -0.91 -3.91 14.82
CA ARG A 63 -0.93 -5.34 14.47
C ARG A 63 -2.04 -5.66 13.45
N VAL A 64 -3.23 -5.09 13.63
CA VAL A 64 -4.36 -5.26 12.71
C VAL A 64 -4.08 -4.54 11.39
N ALA A 65 -3.48 -3.35 11.44
CA ALA A 65 -3.10 -2.58 10.26
C ALA A 65 -2.13 -3.38 9.35
N VAL A 66 -1.06 -3.94 9.92
CA VAL A 66 -0.10 -4.79 9.20
C VAL A 66 -0.76 -6.05 8.61
N LYS A 67 -1.64 -6.71 9.37
CA LYS A 67 -2.39 -7.89 8.87
C LYS A 67 -3.29 -7.53 7.69
N SER A 68 -3.96 -6.37 7.75
CA SER A 68 -4.77 -5.85 6.64
C SER A 68 -3.91 -5.54 5.41
N LEU A 69 -2.75 -4.89 5.61
CA LEU A 69 -1.80 -4.60 4.54
C LEU A 69 -1.35 -5.88 3.83
N ARG A 70 -0.91 -6.91 4.57
CA ARG A 70 -0.55 -8.22 3.99
C ARG A 70 -1.67 -8.82 3.13
N ARG A 71 -2.93 -8.70 3.56
CA ARG A 71 -4.09 -9.19 2.80
C ARG A 71 -4.37 -8.36 1.53
N LEU A 72 -4.15 -7.05 1.59
CA LEU A 72 -4.30 -6.16 0.43
C LEU A 72 -3.26 -6.48 -0.65
N SER A 73 -2.00 -6.59 -0.22
CA SER A 73 -0.84 -6.89 -1.06
C SER A 73 -0.88 -8.32 -1.65
N GLY A 74 -1.51 -9.28 -0.97
CA GLY A 74 -1.63 -10.66 -1.48
C GLY A 74 -0.29 -11.39 -1.53
N THR A 75 -0.23 -12.51 -2.26
CA THR A 75 0.94 -13.41 -2.35
C THR A 75 2.05 -12.90 -3.28
N SER A 76 1.75 -11.93 -4.16
CA SER A 76 2.71 -11.38 -5.12
C SER A 76 3.69 -10.37 -4.50
N HIS A 77 3.35 -9.80 -3.35
CA HIS A 77 4.21 -8.84 -2.66
C HIS A 77 5.10 -9.56 -1.63
N ARG A 78 6.34 -9.06 -1.45
CA ARG A 78 7.28 -9.52 -0.42
C ARG A 78 6.71 -9.27 1.00
N LYS A 79 7.34 -9.87 2.00
CA LYS A 79 7.04 -9.63 3.43
C LYS A 79 6.90 -8.12 3.67
N VAL A 80 5.85 -7.73 4.39
CA VAL A 80 5.72 -6.36 4.89
C VAL A 80 6.91 -6.08 5.81
N GLU A 81 7.72 -5.10 5.43
CA GLU A 81 8.89 -4.63 6.17
C GLU A 81 8.53 -3.35 6.92
N LYS A 82 9.17 -3.13 8.06
CA LYS A 82 9.05 -1.87 8.79
C LYS A 82 10.15 -0.95 8.30
N ASP A 83 9.78 0.23 7.82
CA ASP A 83 10.74 1.25 7.45
C ASP A 83 11.33 1.87 8.73
N THR A 84 12.65 1.85 8.82
CA THR A 84 13.41 2.37 9.97
C THR A 84 13.45 3.89 9.99
N LEU A 85 13.26 4.55 8.84
CA LEU A 85 13.31 6.01 8.73
C LEU A 85 11.96 6.66 9.07
N THR A 86 10.87 6.18 8.50
CA THR A 86 9.53 6.76 8.71
C THR A 86 8.75 6.11 9.85
N GLY A 87 9.19 4.94 10.33
CA GLY A 87 8.44 4.10 11.27
C GLY A 87 7.19 3.44 10.65
N GLY A 88 6.94 3.68 9.37
CA GLY A 88 5.86 3.07 8.59
C GLY A 88 6.14 1.62 8.20
N PHE A 89 5.19 1.02 7.49
CA PHE A 89 5.26 -0.33 6.96
C PHE A 89 5.22 -0.29 5.44
N ILE A 90 6.13 -0.99 4.76
CA ILE A 90 6.22 -1.00 3.30
C ILE A 90 6.19 -2.44 2.79
N SER A 91 5.51 -2.64 1.67
CA SER A 91 5.42 -3.91 0.96
C SER A 91 5.74 -3.67 -0.51
N TYR A 92 6.76 -4.35 -1.01
CA TYR A 92 7.20 -4.24 -2.41
C TYR A 92 6.77 -5.48 -3.20
N THR A 93 6.41 -5.29 -4.47
CA THR A 93 6.18 -6.36 -5.44
C THR A 93 7.33 -6.39 -6.43
N ARG A 94 7.85 -7.58 -6.71
CA ARG A 94 8.60 -7.80 -7.96
C ARG A 94 7.58 -8.22 -9.01
N ASN A 95 7.47 -7.46 -10.10
CA ASN A 95 6.72 -7.94 -11.26
C ASN A 95 7.32 -9.30 -11.67
N LYS A 96 6.46 -10.32 -11.78
CA LYS A 96 6.86 -11.58 -12.42
C LYS A 96 7.06 -11.25 -13.90
N LEU A 97 8.30 -11.40 -14.38
CA LEU A 97 8.56 -11.43 -15.81
C LEU A 97 7.76 -12.59 -16.40
N ASN A 98 6.64 -12.29 -17.04
CA ASN A 98 5.97 -13.25 -17.90
C ASN A 98 6.73 -13.24 -19.22
N PHE A 99 7.67 -14.17 -19.38
CA PHE A 99 8.16 -14.54 -20.69
C PHE A 99 7.01 -15.25 -21.41
N ARG A 100 6.50 -14.63 -22.48
CA ARG A 100 5.63 -15.28 -23.46
C ARG A 100 6.45 -15.57 -24.70
#